data_AF-A0A660W1H9-F1
#
_entry.id   AF-A0A660W1H9-F1
#
_cell.length_a   1.000
_cell.length_b   1.000
_cell.length_c   1.000
_cell.angle_alpha   90.00
_cell.angle_beta   90.00
_cell.angle_gamma   90.00
#
_symmetry.space_group_name_H-M   'P 1'
#
loop_
_entity.id
_entity.type
_entity.pdbx_description
1 polymer ?
#
loop_
_entity_poly.entity_id
_entity_poly.type
_entity_poly.pdbx_seq_one_letter_code
_entity_poly.pdbx_strand_id
1 'polypeptide(L)'
;MKKLWMILVVAFVCSITVVAAFYHRSVSVPNSTDSLNKPVRIVSLAPNITEILFALGLDEEIVAVSSNSDYPPEAVSKNKVGTFWQPNTEAIIASRPDLVITLWFEQQKSVADSLSRLGYQVLTLKIDKIEELFTAIQKIGDVTGKHLEAEGLVMDIKNHISLNEQRATSDQRRIKVLWVVQAEPLRVAGRNTFVNELIELAGGENAISHTIDQYPQISTEELIVCGAEVIIQPL
;
A
#
# COMPACT_ATOMS: atom_id res chain seq x y z
N MET A 1 0.06 -55.94 -58.42
CA MET A 1 0.70 -55.82 -57.10
C MET A 1 1.26 -54.41 -56.80
N LYS A 2 1.74 -53.61 -57.78
CA LYS A 2 2.30 -52.26 -57.53
C LYS A 2 1.27 -51.15 -57.22
N LYS A 3 -0.01 -51.29 -57.63
CA LYS A 3 -1.05 -50.26 -57.40
C LYS A 3 -1.66 -50.28 -55.99
N LEU A 4 -1.59 -51.41 -55.27
CA LEU A 4 -2.20 -51.56 -53.94
C LEU A 4 -1.33 -50.95 -52.83
N TRP A 5 0.00 -50.98 -53.01
CA TRP A 5 0.94 -50.41 -52.05
C TRP A 5 0.93 -48.87 -52.06
N MET A 6 0.69 -48.26 -53.22
CA MET A 6 0.60 -46.80 -53.36
C MET A 6 -0.64 -46.22 -52.67
N ILE A 7 -1.75 -46.97 -52.62
CA ILE A 7 -2.99 -46.54 -51.93
C ILE A 7 -2.80 -46.61 -50.40
N LEU A 8 -2.08 -47.61 -49.89
CA LEU A 8 -1.78 -47.73 -48.46
C LEU A 8 -0.82 -46.65 -47.94
N VAL A 9 0.16 -46.24 -48.75
CA VAL A 9 1.09 -45.15 -48.37
C VAL A 9 0.37 -43.79 -48.37
N VAL A 10 -0.51 -43.53 -49.34
CA VAL A 10 -1.30 -42.28 -49.38
C VAL A 10 -2.30 -42.21 -48.21
N ALA A 11 -2.93 -43.32 -47.84
CA ALA A 11 -3.83 -43.38 -46.69
C ALA A 11 -3.09 -43.14 -45.35
N PHE A 12 -1.87 -43.64 -45.20
CA PHE A 12 -1.06 -43.44 -43.99
C PHE A 12 -0.57 -41.99 -43.86
N VAL A 13 -0.14 -41.35 -44.96
CA VAL A 13 0.27 -39.94 -44.96
C VAL A 13 -0.91 -38.99 -44.71
N CYS A 14 -2.11 -39.29 -45.22
CA CYS A 14 -3.32 -38.53 -44.88
C CYS A 14 -3.76 -38.68 -43.42
N SER A 15 -3.50 -39.83 -42.78
CA SER A 15 -3.84 -40.01 -41.36
C SER A 15 -2.94 -39.19 -40.43
N ILE A 16 -1.66 -39.02 -40.78
CA ILE A 16 -0.69 -38.25 -39.99
C ILE A 16 -0.95 -36.74 -40.09
N THR A 17 -1.39 -36.24 -41.25
CA THR A 17 -1.73 -34.82 -41.40
C THR A 17 -3.03 -34.43 -40.69
N VAL A 18 -4.02 -35.33 -40.60
CA VAL A 18 -5.25 -35.09 -39.84
C VAL A 18 -4.99 -35.05 -38.33
N VAL A 19 -4.09 -35.89 -37.80
CA VAL A 19 -3.71 -35.87 -36.37
C VAL A 19 -2.92 -34.61 -36.01
N ALA A 20 -2.04 -34.13 -36.89
CA ALA A 20 -1.32 -32.87 -36.69
C ALA A 20 -2.24 -31.64 -36.75
N ALA A 21 -3.31 -31.67 -37.56
CA ALA A 21 -4.31 -30.62 -37.61
C ALA A 21 -5.21 -30.55 -36.36
N PHE A 22 -5.37 -31.66 -35.63
CA PHE A 22 -6.13 -31.70 -34.37
C PHE A 22 -5.32 -31.27 -33.14
N TYR A 23 -3.99 -31.42 -33.15
CA TYR A 23 -3.12 -30.91 -32.07
C TYR A 23 -2.84 -29.41 -32.19
N HIS A 24 -3.04 -28.81 -33.37
CA HIS A 24 -2.96 -27.37 -33.56
C HIS A 24 -4.29 -26.65 -33.31
N ARG A 25 -5.16 -27.20 -32.45
CA ARG A 25 -6.25 -26.44 -31.85
C ARG A 25 -5.61 -25.46 -30.88
N SER A 26 -5.29 -24.28 -31.40
CA SER A 26 -4.96 -23.10 -30.63
C SER A 26 -5.93 -23.03 -29.45
N VAL A 27 -5.37 -23.06 -28.25
CA VAL A 27 -6.05 -22.56 -27.06
C VAL A 27 -6.49 -21.16 -27.44
N SER A 28 -7.78 -21.01 -27.72
CA SER A 28 -8.40 -19.71 -27.85
C SER A 28 -8.37 -19.16 -26.43
N VAL A 29 -7.35 -18.34 -26.15
CA VAL A 29 -7.43 -17.37 -25.06
C VAL A 29 -8.75 -16.64 -25.31
N PRO A 30 -9.73 -16.69 -24.39
CA PRO A 30 -10.93 -15.90 -24.57
C PRO A 30 -10.44 -14.45 -24.73
N ASN A 31 -10.69 -13.85 -25.89
CA ASN A 31 -10.50 -12.42 -26.09
C ASN A 31 -11.30 -11.75 -24.96
N SER A 32 -10.61 -11.32 -23.93
CA SER A 32 -11.15 -10.54 -22.82
C SER A 32 -11.39 -9.12 -23.32
N THR A 33 -12.22 -8.97 -24.34
CA THR A 33 -12.82 -7.70 -24.71
C THR A 33 -13.95 -7.30 -23.75
N ASP A 34 -14.36 -8.22 -22.86
CA ASP A 34 -15.34 -7.95 -21.78
C ASP A 34 -14.70 -7.30 -20.53
N SER A 35 -13.36 -7.28 -20.44
CA SER A 35 -12.63 -6.64 -19.33
C SER A 35 -12.30 -5.16 -19.57
N LEU A 36 -12.66 -4.60 -20.73
CA LEU A 36 -12.29 -3.23 -21.08
C LEU A 36 -13.20 -2.15 -20.44
N ASN A 37 -14.24 -2.56 -19.69
CA ASN A 37 -15.25 -1.62 -19.16
C ASN A 37 -15.64 -1.84 -17.69
N LYS A 38 -15.03 -2.80 -16.98
CA LYS A 38 -15.32 -2.93 -15.55
C LYS A 38 -14.36 -2.02 -14.77
N PRO A 39 -14.86 -1.06 -13.98
CA PRO A 39 -14.00 -0.23 -13.14
C PRO A 39 -13.25 -1.13 -12.15
N VAL A 40 -11.96 -0.85 -11.96
CA VAL A 40 -11.10 -1.54 -11.00
C VAL A 40 -11.67 -1.32 -9.60
N ARG A 41 -11.87 -2.39 -8.83
CA ARG A 41 -12.41 -2.32 -7.47
C ARG A 41 -11.29 -2.42 -6.44
N ILE A 42 -11.02 -1.32 -5.74
CA ILE A 42 -9.94 -1.19 -4.76
C ILE A 42 -10.50 -1.25 -3.35
N VAL A 43 -9.90 -2.08 -2.50
CA VAL A 43 -10.11 -2.08 -1.05
C VAL A 43 -8.86 -1.53 -0.36
N SER A 44 -9.04 -0.48 0.44
CA SER A 44 -7.98 0.13 1.25
C SER A 44 -8.05 -0.32 2.70
N LEU A 45 -6.97 -0.92 3.21
CA LEU A 45 -6.93 -1.44 4.59
C LEU A 45 -6.27 -0.50 5.60
N ALA A 46 -5.95 0.75 5.23
CA ALA A 46 -5.43 1.74 6.16
C ALA A 46 -5.90 3.18 5.84
N PRO A 47 -6.02 4.07 6.85
CA PRO A 47 -6.39 5.47 6.62
C PRO A 47 -5.46 6.19 5.64
N ASN A 48 -4.16 6.15 5.87
CA ASN A 48 -3.16 6.80 5.00
C ASN A 48 -3.16 6.25 3.55
N ILE A 49 -3.40 4.95 3.35
CA ILE A 49 -3.57 4.38 1.99
C ILE A 49 -4.81 4.98 1.32
N THR A 50 -5.89 5.17 2.08
CA THR A 50 -7.12 5.78 1.58
C THR A 50 -6.83 7.20 1.10
N GLU A 51 -6.15 8.00 1.93
CA GLU A 51 -5.78 9.37 1.55
C GLU A 51 -4.94 9.43 0.27
N ILE A 52 -3.97 8.53 0.12
CA ILE A 52 -3.17 8.45 -1.12
C ILE A 52 -4.06 8.12 -2.32
N LEU A 53 -4.96 7.14 -2.22
CA LEU A 53 -5.85 6.77 -3.33
C LEU A 53 -6.76 7.94 -3.75
N PHE A 54 -7.32 8.66 -2.79
CA PHE A 54 -8.10 9.87 -3.09
C PHE A 54 -7.26 10.97 -3.73
N ALA A 55 -6.03 11.20 -3.24
CA ALA A 55 -5.10 12.17 -3.81
C ALA A 55 -4.71 11.83 -5.26
N LEU A 56 -4.74 10.55 -5.65
CA LEU A 56 -4.52 10.09 -7.02
C LEU A 56 -5.80 10.07 -7.88
N GLY A 57 -6.92 10.55 -7.35
CA GLY A 57 -8.20 10.63 -8.06
C GLY A 57 -8.84 9.26 -8.31
N LEU A 58 -8.70 8.32 -7.38
CA LEU A 58 -9.26 6.96 -7.46
C LEU A 58 -10.55 6.78 -6.64
N ASP A 59 -11.30 7.85 -6.40
CA ASP A 59 -12.50 7.83 -5.54
C ASP A 59 -13.49 6.74 -5.98
N GLU A 60 -13.84 6.71 -7.27
CA GLU A 60 -14.84 5.79 -7.84
C GLU A 60 -14.38 4.33 -7.80
N GLU A 61 -13.08 4.08 -7.87
CA GLU A 61 -12.47 2.76 -7.78
C GLU A 61 -12.46 2.21 -6.35
N ILE A 62 -12.48 3.08 -5.33
CA ILE A 62 -12.50 2.65 -3.92
C ILE A 62 -13.89 2.12 -3.55
N VAL A 63 -13.98 0.81 -3.33
CA VAL A 63 -15.24 0.13 -2.99
C VAL A 63 -15.42 -0.11 -1.49
N ALA A 64 -14.31 -0.16 -0.75
CA ALA A 64 -14.33 -0.22 0.71
C ALA A 64 -13.00 0.27 1.32
N VAL A 65 -13.08 0.71 2.56
CA VAL A 65 -11.97 1.30 3.33
C VAL A 65 -11.93 0.75 4.75
N SER A 66 -10.82 0.95 5.45
CA SER A 66 -10.73 0.69 6.89
C SER A 66 -11.67 1.61 7.69
N SER A 67 -12.07 1.18 8.88
CA SER A 67 -13.09 1.88 9.68
C SER A 67 -12.70 3.32 10.05
N ASN A 68 -11.41 3.58 10.23
CA ASN A 68 -10.86 4.90 10.59
C ASN A 68 -10.43 5.72 9.37
N SER A 69 -10.72 5.27 8.15
CA SER A 69 -10.52 6.09 6.96
C SER A 69 -11.64 7.14 6.86
N ASP A 70 -11.35 8.35 7.30
CA ASP A 70 -12.28 9.48 7.42
C ASP A 70 -11.87 10.74 6.63
N TYR A 71 -10.70 10.70 5.97
CA TYR A 71 -10.20 11.75 5.09
C TYR A 71 -9.96 11.22 3.65
N PRO A 72 -10.30 12.00 2.61
CA PRO A 72 -11.12 13.22 2.67
C PRO A 72 -12.56 12.89 3.13
N PRO A 73 -13.43 13.88 3.44
CA PRO A 73 -14.76 13.62 4.01
C PRO A 73 -15.60 12.59 3.24
N GLU A 74 -15.40 12.47 1.93
CA GLU A 74 -16.01 11.50 1.03
C GLU A 74 -15.63 10.04 1.37
N ALA A 75 -14.48 9.80 2.02
CA ALA A 75 -14.07 8.46 2.48
C ALA A 75 -15.01 7.88 3.55
N VAL A 76 -15.73 8.74 4.28
CA VAL A 76 -16.68 8.32 5.32
C VAL A 76 -17.85 7.53 4.71
N SER A 77 -18.27 7.82 3.48
CA SER A 77 -19.39 7.13 2.83
C SER A 77 -19.00 5.77 2.21
N LYS A 78 -17.71 5.44 2.16
CA LYS A 78 -17.24 4.15 1.64
C LYS A 78 -17.57 3.02 2.62
N ASN A 79 -17.85 1.82 2.09
CA ASN A 79 -18.10 0.64 2.92
C ASN A 79 -16.90 0.37 3.85
N LYS A 80 -17.16 -0.12 5.07
CA LYS A 80 -16.10 -0.40 6.04
C LYS A 80 -15.80 -1.90 6.11
N VAL A 81 -14.51 -2.27 6.08
CA VAL A 81 -14.03 -3.67 6.08
C VAL A 81 -13.22 -4.02 7.32
N GLY A 82 -13.68 -3.56 8.48
CA GLY A 82 -12.96 -3.73 9.76
C GLY A 82 -12.01 -2.58 10.07
N THR A 83 -11.30 -2.68 11.18
CA THR A 83 -10.34 -1.64 11.60
C THR A 83 -8.96 -1.92 11.02
N PHE A 84 -8.06 -0.96 11.11
CA PHE A 84 -6.66 -1.17 10.74
C PHE A 84 -6.02 -2.37 11.47
N TRP A 85 -6.35 -2.54 12.75
CA TRP A 85 -5.83 -3.60 13.63
C TRP A 85 -6.57 -4.93 13.48
N GLN A 86 -7.83 -4.89 13.05
CA GLN A 86 -8.70 -6.05 12.88
C GLN A 86 -9.46 -5.95 11.55
N PRO A 87 -8.79 -6.22 10.41
CA PRO A 87 -9.47 -6.28 9.12
C PRO A 87 -10.44 -7.46 9.07
N ASN A 88 -11.57 -7.27 8.38
CA ASN A 88 -12.61 -8.29 8.23
C ASN A 88 -12.51 -8.95 6.84
N THR A 89 -11.89 -10.14 6.78
CA THR A 89 -11.63 -10.87 5.53
C THR A 89 -12.91 -11.17 4.75
N GLU A 90 -14.00 -11.55 5.42
CA GLU A 90 -15.29 -11.84 4.79
C GLU A 90 -15.89 -10.59 4.14
N ALA A 91 -15.82 -9.44 4.81
CA ALA A 91 -16.27 -8.16 4.28
C ALA A 91 -15.42 -7.69 3.09
N ILE A 92 -14.10 -7.92 3.15
CA ILE A 92 -13.19 -7.66 2.03
C ILE A 92 -13.62 -8.49 0.82
N ILE A 93 -13.80 -9.80 0.98
CA ILE A 93 -14.24 -10.72 -0.08
C ILE A 93 -15.62 -10.34 -0.63
N ALA A 94 -16.56 -10.01 0.26
CA ALA A 94 -17.91 -9.58 -0.12
C ALA A 94 -17.92 -8.30 -0.97
N SER A 95 -16.90 -7.45 -0.80
CA SER A 95 -16.70 -6.24 -1.60
C SER A 95 -16.18 -6.53 -3.02
N ARG A 96 -15.83 -7.78 -3.34
CA ARG A 96 -15.34 -8.24 -4.65
C ARG A 96 -14.21 -7.35 -5.21
N PRO A 97 -13.10 -7.16 -4.47
CA PRO A 97 -11.98 -6.35 -4.93
C PRO A 97 -11.27 -7.01 -6.11
N ASP A 98 -10.78 -6.20 -7.02
CA ASP A 98 -9.76 -6.58 -7.99
C ASP A 98 -8.36 -6.30 -7.41
N LEU A 99 -8.22 -5.33 -6.49
CA LEU A 99 -6.99 -4.99 -5.78
C LEU A 99 -7.27 -4.71 -4.30
N VAL A 100 -6.46 -5.28 -3.41
CA VAL A 100 -6.44 -4.95 -1.97
C VAL A 100 -5.10 -4.30 -1.63
N ILE A 101 -5.11 -3.14 -0.99
CA ILE A 101 -3.89 -2.42 -0.60
C ILE A 101 -3.81 -2.34 0.92
N THR A 102 -2.66 -2.72 1.47
CA THR A 102 -2.44 -2.92 2.91
C THR A 102 -1.04 -2.48 3.32
N LEU A 103 -0.79 -2.31 4.61
CA LEU A 103 0.54 -2.00 5.15
C LEU A 103 1.25 -3.25 5.70
N TRP A 104 2.57 -3.18 5.80
CA TRP A 104 3.46 -4.22 6.33
C TRP A 104 3.42 -4.27 7.87
N PHE A 105 2.22 -4.44 8.42
CA PHE A 105 1.99 -4.70 9.85
C PHE A 105 1.62 -6.17 10.05
N GLU A 106 2.07 -6.77 11.15
CA GLU A 106 1.90 -8.20 11.40
C GLU A 106 0.42 -8.65 11.33
N GLN A 107 -0.49 -7.86 11.90
CA GLN A 107 -1.93 -8.14 11.88
C GLN A 107 -2.50 -8.10 10.46
N GLN A 108 -1.99 -7.21 9.59
CA GLN A 108 -2.44 -7.09 8.21
C GLN A 108 -1.83 -8.15 7.30
N LYS A 109 -0.61 -8.59 7.60
CA LYS A 109 0.10 -9.63 6.86
C LYS A 109 -0.69 -10.94 6.80
N SER A 110 -1.28 -11.38 7.91
CA SER A 110 -2.09 -12.60 7.93
C SER A 110 -3.30 -12.53 6.99
N VAL A 111 -3.95 -11.37 6.91
CA VAL A 111 -5.08 -11.10 6.01
C VAL A 111 -4.60 -11.06 4.56
N ALA A 112 -3.52 -10.34 4.29
CA ALA A 112 -2.88 -10.24 2.98
C ALA A 112 -2.54 -11.64 2.43
N ASP A 113 -1.82 -12.44 3.22
CA ASP A 113 -1.42 -13.81 2.84
C ASP A 113 -2.64 -14.69 2.55
N SER A 114 -3.72 -14.54 3.34
CA SER A 114 -4.96 -15.29 3.15
C SER A 114 -5.67 -14.91 1.86
N LEU A 115 -5.78 -13.61 1.58
CA LEU A 115 -6.38 -13.10 0.34
C LEU A 115 -5.55 -13.51 -0.89
N SER A 116 -4.23 -13.43 -0.83
CA SER A 116 -3.35 -13.88 -1.91
C SER A 116 -3.51 -15.38 -2.19
N ARG A 117 -3.63 -16.23 -1.16
CA ARG A 117 -3.91 -17.68 -1.33
C ARG A 117 -5.27 -17.94 -2.00
N LEU A 118 -6.23 -17.05 -1.83
CA LEU A 118 -7.55 -17.12 -2.47
C LEU A 118 -7.55 -16.52 -3.89
N GLY A 119 -6.40 -16.04 -4.38
CA GLY A 119 -6.22 -15.52 -5.74
C GLY A 119 -6.47 -14.02 -5.90
N TYR A 120 -6.65 -13.27 -4.81
CA TYR A 120 -6.76 -11.81 -4.89
C TYR A 120 -5.39 -11.16 -5.12
N GLN A 121 -5.36 -10.09 -5.90
CA GLN A 121 -4.20 -9.22 -6.00
C GLN A 121 -4.09 -8.37 -4.73
N VAL A 122 -2.95 -8.48 -4.05
CA VAL A 122 -2.68 -7.73 -2.82
C VAL A 122 -1.38 -6.94 -2.98
N LEU A 123 -1.45 -5.63 -2.74
CA LEU A 123 -0.29 -4.75 -2.66
C LEU A 123 0.00 -4.42 -1.20
N THR A 124 1.10 -4.94 -0.67
CA THR A 124 1.58 -4.62 0.68
C THR A 124 2.65 -3.54 0.62
N LEU A 125 2.41 -2.45 1.32
CA LEU A 125 3.28 -1.27 1.36
C LEU A 125 3.95 -1.15 2.73
N LYS A 126 5.13 -0.55 2.76
CA LYS A 126 5.83 -0.19 4.00
C LYS A 126 6.02 1.32 3.98
N ILE A 127 5.67 2.00 5.07
CA ILE A 127 5.70 3.47 5.19
C ILE A 127 6.13 3.84 6.62
N ASP A 128 7.38 3.52 6.95
CA ASP A 128 8.01 3.91 8.22
C ASP A 128 8.87 5.17 8.06
N LYS A 129 9.09 5.60 6.82
CA LYS A 129 9.99 6.69 6.43
C LYS A 129 9.39 7.51 5.28
N ILE A 130 9.82 8.76 5.13
CA ILE A 130 9.33 9.68 4.10
C ILE A 130 9.67 9.17 2.70
N GLU A 131 10.86 8.61 2.49
CA GLU A 131 11.20 8.01 1.19
C GLU A 131 10.33 6.78 0.87
N GLU A 132 9.94 6.04 1.90
CA GLU A 132 9.01 4.90 1.77
C GLU A 132 7.59 5.37 1.43
N LEU A 133 7.16 6.55 1.92
CA LEU A 133 5.92 7.19 1.48
C LEU A 133 5.95 7.51 -0.02
N PHE A 134 7.04 8.10 -0.53
CA PHE A 134 7.16 8.36 -1.97
C PHE A 134 7.13 7.07 -2.79
N THR A 135 7.85 6.04 -2.33
CA THR A 135 7.84 4.72 -2.96
C THR A 135 6.42 4.12 -2.95
N ALA A 136 5.67 4.28 -1.87
CA ALA A 136 4.30 3.80 -1.76
C ALA A 136 3.35 4.52 -2.74
N ILE A 137 3.43 5.85 -2.83
CA ILE A 137 2.65 6.65 -3.78
C ILE A 137 2.93 6.20 -5.22
N GLN A 138 4.20 6.03 -5.58
CA GLN A 138 4.60 5.55 -6.91
C GLN A 138 4.07 4.14 -7.20
N LYS A 139 4.23 3.20 -6.27
CA LYS A 139 3.70 1.84 -6.42
C LYS A 139 2.18 1.81 -6.60
N ILE A 140 1.45 2.65 -5.86
CA ILE A 140 0.01 2.78 -6.03
C ILE A 140 -0.29 3.34 -7.42
N GLY A 141 0.42 4.39 -7.85
CA GLY A 141 0.32 4.94 -9.20
C GLY A 141 0.52 3.90 -10.30
N ASP A 142 1.56 3.08 -10.19
CA ASP A 142 1.90 2.05 -11.19
C ASP A 142 0.81 0.97 -11.30
N VAL A 143 0.32 0.44 -10.17
CA VAL A 143 -0.70 -0.64 -10.20
C VAL A 143 -2.09 -0.15 -10.57
N THR A 144 -2.35 1.16 -10.46
CA THR A 144 -3.66 1.77 -10.77
C THR A 144 -3.66 2.54 -12.09
N GLY A 145 -2.51 2.65 -12.77
CA GLY A 145 -2.36 3.43 -14.00
C GLY A 145 -2.34 4.95 -13.79
N LYS A 146 -2.12 5.41 -12.55
CA LYS A 146 -2.06 6.83 -12.12
C LYS A 146 -0.62 7.35 -11.98
N HIS A 147 0.25 6.96 -12.91
CA HIS A 147 1.68 7.25 -12.82
C HIS A 147 1.99 8.75 -12.81
N LEU A 148 1.33 9.54 -13.66
CA LEU A 148 1.55 10.98 -13.75
C LEU A 148 1.03 11.71 -12.51
N GLU A 149 -0.13 11.30 -12.01
CA GLU A 149 -0.71 11.85 -10.77
C GLU A 149 0.18 11.52 -9.56
N ALA A 150 0.75 10.31 -9.51
CA ALA A 150 1.68 9.91 -8.46
C ALA A 150 2.99 10.69 -8.51
N GLU A 151 3.56 10.91 -9.70
CA GLU A 151 4.75 11.75 -9.87
C GLU A 151 4.49 13.19 -9.44
N GLY A 152 3.36 13.76 -9.86
CA GLY A 152 2.93 15.10 -9.45
C GLY A 152 2.80 15.22 -7.93
N LEU A 153 2.09 14.28 -7.30
CA LEU A 153 1.90 14.27 -5.84
C LEU A 153 3.22 14.17 -5.07
N VAL A 154 4.14 13.30 -5.51
CA VAL A 154 5.46 13.17 -4.88
C VAL A 154 6.27 14.46 -5.03
N MET A 155 6.25 15.07 -6.21
CA MET A 155 6.94 16.33 -6.45
C MET A 155 6.38 17.46 -5.58
N ASP A 156 5.06 17.56 -5.45
CA ASP A 156 4.41 18.56 -4.61
C ASP A 156 4.80 18.39 -3.14
N ILE A 157 4.74 17.16 -2.59
CA ILE A 157 5.15 16.89 -1.20
C ILE A 157 6.62 17.26 -1.00
N LYS A 158 7.52 16.87 -1.92
CA LYS A 158 8.94 17.22 -1.84
C LYS A 158 9.17 18.74 -1.83
N ASN A 159 8.46 19.48 -2.68
CA ASN A 159 8.54 20.94 -2.71
C ASN A 159 8.08 21.54 -1.39
N HIS A 160 6.98 21.05 -0.81
CA HIS A 160 6.51 21.49 0.50
C HIS A 160 7.51 21.20 1.62
N ILE A 161 8.16 20.04 1.61
CA ILE A 161 9.21 19.70 2.58
C ILE A 161 10.38 20.67 2.44
N SER A 162 10.94 20.84 1.24
CA SER A 162 12.10 21.71 1.02
C SER A 162 11.84 23.17 1.39
N LEU A 163 10.63 23.69 1.15
CA LEU A 163 10.23 25.03 1.57
C LEU A 163 10.21 25.19 3.09
N ASN A 164 9.83 24.14 3.82
CA ASN A 164 9.76 24.16 5.28
C ASN A 164 11.13 23.94 5.94
N GLU A 165 11.96 23.05 5.39
CA GLU A 165 13.34 22.84 5.86
C GLU A 165 14.17 24.13 5.81
N GLN A 166 14.04 24.92 4.75
CA GLN A 166 14.73 26.22 4.61
C GLN A 166 14.32 27.22 5.69
N ARG A 167 13.08 27.16 6.17
CA ARG A 167 12.59 28.02 7.25
C ARG A 167 13.10 27.53 8.61
N ALA A 168 13.05 26.22 8.84
CA ALA A 168 13.41 25.59 10.11
C ALA A 168 14.91 25.68 10.43
N THR A 169 15.78 25.66 9.42
CA THR A 169 17.25 25.67 9.59
C THR A 169 17.86 27.05 9.81
N SER A 170 17.03 28.10 9.89
CA SER A 170 17.49 29.47 10.13
C SER A 170 17.94 29.72 11.59
N ASP A 171 17.46 28.91 12.54
CA ASP A 171 17.86 28.96 13.95
C ASP A 171 18.93 27.90 14.28
N GLN A 172 19.94 28.28 15.06
CA GLN A 172 21.08 27.40 15.38
C GLN A 172 20.78 26.37 16.50
N ARG A 173 19.73 26.58 17.30
CA ARG A 173 19.39 25.71 18.43
C ARG A 173 18.32 24.70 18.02
N ARG A 174 18.63 23.42 18.12
CA ARG A 174 17.63 22.33 17.96
C ARG A 174 16.85 22.16 19.26
N ILE A 175 15.52 22.19 19.15
CA ILE A 175 14.60 21.97 20.27
C ILE A 175 14.40 20.47 20.47
N LYS A 176 14.54 19.98 21.72
CA LYS A 176 14.26 18.59 22.05
C LYS A 176 12.75 18.33 22.12
N VAL A 177 12.26 17.48 21.23
CA VAL A 177 10.84 17.15 21.07
C VAL A 177 10.58 15.71 21.50
N LEU A 178 9.59 15.52 22.36
CA LEU A 178 9.02 14.21 22.65
C LEU A 178 7.67 14.08 21.93
N TRP A 179 7.53 13.06 21.11
CA TRP A 179 6.24 12.74 20.48
C TRP A 179 5.58 11.54 21.15
N VAL A 180 4.44 11.78 21.78
CA VAL A 180 3.63 10.76 22.45
C VAL A 180 2.71 10.11 21.42
N VAL A 181 2.79 8.79 21.29
CA VAL A 181 1.88 8.01 20.42
C VAL A 181 0.76 7.33 21.20
N GLN A 182 0.97 7.12 22.51
CA GLN A 182 -0.02 6.54 23.41
C GLN A 182 0.26 7.05 24.83
N ALA A 183 -0.78 7.47 25.53
CA ALA A 183 -0.64 8.01 26.88
C ALA A 183 -0.50 6.92 27.95
N GLU A 184 -1.21 5.79 27.81
CA GLU A 184 -1.21 4.71 28.80
C GLU A 184 -1.24 3.32 28.13
N PRO A 185 -0.21 2.47 28.35
CA PRO A 185 1.12 2.87 28.82
C PRO A 185 1.74 3.97 27.96
N LEU A 186 2.61 4.80 28.56
CA LEU A 186 3.29 5.88 27.85
C LEU A 186 4.21 5.31 26.77
N ARG A 187 3.83 5.50 25.50
CA ARG A 187 4.66 5.14 24.33
C ARG A 187 4.95 6.37 23.51
N VAL A 188 6.16 6.41 22.97
CA VAL A 188 6.71 7.57 22.25
C VAL A 188 7.32 7.16 20.93
N ALA A 189 7.52 8.11 20.02
CA ALA A 189 8.21 7.83 18.76
C ALA A 189 9.73 7.75 18.96
N GLY A 190 10.32 6.59 18.68
CA GLY A 190 11.77 6.41 18.65
C GLY A 190 12.41 6.97 17.37
N ARG A 191 13.74 6.86 17.26
CA ARG A 191 14.51 7.48 16.18
C ARG A 191 14.32 6.84 14.79
N ASN A 192 13.93 5.57 14.73
CA ASN A 192 13.69 4.88 13.46
C ASN A 192 12.21 4.93 13.03
N THR A 193 11.62 6.12 13.04
CA THR A 193 10.20 6.33 12.70
C THR A 193 10.02 7.45 11.68
N PHE A 194 8.84 7.51 11.09
CA PHE A 194 8.39 8.60 10.20
C PHE A 194 8.29 9.91 11.00
N VAL A 195 7.76 9.81 12.22
CA VAL A 195 7.63 10.93 13.16
C VAL A 195 8.99 11.55 13.49
N ASN A 196 10.04 10.74 13.68
CA ASN A 196 11.39 11.27 13.91
C ASN A 196 11.89 12.13 12.74
N GLU A 197 11.65 11.67 11.50
CA GLU A 197 12.03 12.45 10.32
C GLU A 197 11.28 13.78 10.27
N LEU A 198 9.99 13.78 10.62
CA LEU A 198 9.23 15.05 10.72
C LEU A 198 9.79 15.99 11.79
N ILE A 199 10.20 15.47 12.96
CA ILE A 199 10.83 16.27 14.01
C ILE A 199 12.13 16.91 13.48
N GLU A 200 12.97 16.13 12.81
CA GLU A 200 14.25 16.60 12.28
C GLU A 200 14.08 17.60 11.12
N LEU A 201 13.12 17.35 10.22
CA LEU A 201 12.75 18.28 9.15
C LEU A 201 12.25 19.62 9.68
N ALA A 202 11.56 19.61 10.83
CA ALA A 202 11.11 20.82 11.52
C ALA A 202 12.24 21.51 12.31
N GLY A 203 13.49 21.04 12.25
CA GLY A 203 14.64 21.61 12.95
C GLY A 203 14.77 21.14 14.41
N GLY A 204 13.94 20.21 14.85
CA GLY A 204 13.98 19.61 16.17
C GLY A 204 15.01 18.49 16.31
N GLU A 205 15.19 18.04 17.54
CA GLU A 205 15.87 16.79 17.89
C GLU A 205 14.89 15.92 18.66
N ASN A 206 14.79 14.63 18.35
CA ASN A 206 14.00 13.72 19.15
C ASN A 206 14.63 13.54 20.55
N ALA A 207 13.87 13.84 21.59
CA ALA A 207 14.29 13.76 22.99
C ALA A 207 14.65 12.33 23.41
N ILE A 208 14.11 11.32 22.70
CA ILE A 208 14.39 9.90 22.95
C ILE A 208 15.72 9.52 22.31
N SER A 209 16.56 8.83 23.10
CA SER A 209 17.80 8.22 22.63
C SER A 209 17.53 7.05 21.67
N HIS A 210 18.57 6.43 21.13
CA HIS A 210 18.40 5.26 20.27
C HIS A 210 17.71 4.10 21.03
N THR A 211 16.64 3.56 20.45
CA THR A 211 15.88 2.42 20.98
C THR A 211 15.82 1.29 19.96
N ILE A 212 15.65 0.06 20.42
CA ILE A 212 15.45 -1.10 19.54
C ILE A 212 14.05 -1.03 18.91
N ASP A 213 13.03 -0.78 19.73
CA ASP A 213 11.65 -0.62 19.27
C ASP A 213 11.44 0.75 18.60
N GLN A 214 10.64 0.77 17.55
CA GLN A 214 10.20 2.00 16.88
C GLN A 214 9.31 2.86 17.79
N TYR A 215 8.45 2.22 18.58
CA TYR A 215 7.52 2.88 19.51
C TYR A 215 7.69 2.33 20.93
N PRO A 216 8.83 2.65 21.59
CA PRO A 216 9.14 2.15 22.92
C PRO A 216 8.14 2.68 23.95
N GLN A 217 7.83 1.83 24.93
CA GLN A 217 7.25 2.30 26.18
C GLN A 217 8.36 2.92 27.03
N ILE A 218 8.10 4.08 27.64
CA ILE A 218 9.04 4.74 28.54
C ILE A 218 8.42 4.94 29.93
N SER A 219 9.27 4.97 30.95
CA SER A 219 8.93 5.27 32.33
C SER A 219 8.79 6.78 32.59
N THR A 220 8.25 7.14 33.76
CA THR A 220 8.18 8.55 34.17
C THR A 220 9.57 9.12 34.45
N GLU A 221 10.49 8.30 34.95
CA GLU A 221 11.89 8.66 35.17
C GLU A 221 12.59 8.97 33.84
N GLU A 222 12.41 8.13 32.81
CA GLU A 222 12.94 8.37 31.47
C GLU A 222 12.34 9.62 30.83
N LEU A 223 11.04 9.90 31.06
CA LEU A 223 10.39 11.14 30.62
C LEU A 223 11.05 12.40 31.22
N ILE A 224 11.46 12.36 32.49
CA ILE A 224 12.15 13.49 33.14
C ILE A 224 13.59 13.61 32.60
N VAL A 225 14.30 12.48 32.48
CA VAL A 225 15.72 12.43 32.09
C VAL A 225 15.93 12.77 30.61
N CYS A 226 14.97 12.48 29.73
CA CYS A 226 15.11 12.75 28.29
C CYS A 226 15.24 14.25 27.98
N GLY A 227 14.80 15.12 28.91
CA GLY A 227 14.98 16.56 28.82
C GLY A 227 14.21 17.17 27.64
N ALA A 228 13.02 16.64 27.36
CA ALA A 228 12.13 17.19 26.35
C ALA A 228 11.76 18.64 26.70
N GLU A 229 11.94 19.54 25.75
CA GLU A 229 11.54 20.95 25.85
C GLU A 229 10.11 21.15 25.37
N VAL A 230 9.67 20.31 24.42
CA VAL A 230 8.32 20.28 23.87
C VAL A 230 7.80 18.85 23.90
N ILE A 231 6.58 18.67 24.37
CA ILE A 231 5.85 17.40 24.29
C ILE A 231 4.68 17.60 23.31
N ILE A 232 4.64 16.78 22.27
CA ILE A 232 3.55 16.74 21.30
C ILE A 232 2.74 15.46 21.56
N GLN A 233 1.46 15.62 21.84
CA GLN A 233 0.50 14.53 21.98
C GLN A 233 -0.66 14.80 21.01
N PRO A 234 -0.71 14.09 19.86
CA PRO A 234 -1.86 14.16 18.96
C PRO A 234 -3.13 13.72 19.68
N LEU A 235 -4.23 14.43 19.40
CA LEU A 235 -5.56 14.16 19.95
C LEU A 235 -6.20 12.90 19.35
#